data_AF-A0A964R680-F1
#
_entry.id   AF-A0A964R680-F1
#
_cell.length_a   1.000
_cell.length_b   1.000
_cell.length_c   1.000
_cell.angle_alpha   90.00
_cell.angle_beta   90.00
_cell.angle_gamma   90.00
#
_symmetry.space_group_name_H-M   'P 1'
#
loop_
_entity.id
_entity.type
_entity.pdbx_description
1 polymer ?
#
loop_
_entity_poly.entity_id
_entity_poly.type
_entity_poly.pdbx_seq_one_letter_code
_entity_poly.pdbx_strand_id
1 'polypeptide(L)'
;MRVPGVSGQRGFSRAGIGISSDLDPTAWLESPFDAFTAAGVQDSSGLSGSYVGQQLEARIRWDILPGNCRLETGVATLFKGSFLQNAPNANPNGDTLYAWVECTVTF
;
A
#
# COMPACT_ATOMS: atom_id res chain seq x y z
N MET A 1 6.99 -0.54 -18.78
CA MET A 1 8.39 -0.08 -18.63
C MET A 1 8.85 -0.48 -17.23
N ARG A 2 9.68 -1.52 -17.12
CA ARG A 2 10.12 -2.09 -15.83
C ARG A 2 11.31 -1.29 -15.32
N VAL A 3 11.13 -0.55 -14.23
CA VAL A 3 12.25 0.10 -13.53
C VAL A 3 13.06 -1.00 -12.84
N PRO A 4 14.38 -1.14 -13.10
CA PRO A 4 15.19 -2.11 -12.38
C PRO A 4 15.40 -1.60 -10.95
N GLY A 5 14.71 -2.22 -10.00
CA GLY A 5 15.05 -2.07 -8.59
C GLY A 5 16.46 -2.60 -8.36
N VAL A 6 17.35 -1.76 -7.86
CA VAL A 6 18.70 -2.17 -7.44
C VAL A 6 18.54 -3.03 -6.19
N SER A 7 18.37 -4.34 -6.40
CA SER A 7 18.46 -5.33 -5.33
C SER A 7 19.94 -5.61 -5.06
N GLY A 8 20.54 -4.75 -4.24
CA GLY A 8 21.85 -4.98 -3.66
C GLY A 8 21.75 -5.96 -2.49
N GLN A 9 21.51 -7.24 -2.76
CA GLN A 9 21.69 -8.31 -1.76
C GLN A 9 23.19 -8.57 -1.57
N ARG A 10 23.88 -7.71 -0.80
CA ARG A 10 25.21 -8.05 -0.26
C ARG A 10 24.99 -8.93 0.95
N GLY A 11 25.31 -10.21 0.83
CA GLY A 11 25.30 -11.14 1.95
C GLY A 11 26.26 -10.69 3.04
N PHE A 12 25.75 -10.43 4.25
CA PHE A 12 26.52 -10.41 5.49
C PHE A 12 25.60 -10.75 6.66
N SER A 13 26.03 -11.75 7.45
CA SER A 13 25.53 -12.07 8.78
C SER A 13 25.72 -10.87 9.73
N ARG A 14 24.76 -9.95 9.79
CA ARG A 14 24.72 -8.88 10.80
C ARG A 14 23.29 -8.64 11.26
N ALA A 15 23.12 -8.47 12.57
CA ALA A 15 21.93 -7.84 13.12
C ALA A 15 21.74 -6.50 12.40
N GLY A 16 20.53 -6.27 11.91
CA GLY A 16 20.26 -5.15 11.03
C GLY A 16 18.83 -4.69 11.15
N ILE A 17 18.65 -3.38 11.05
CA ILE A 17 17.36 -2.74 10.84
C ILE A 17 17.28 -2.26 9.39
N GLY A 18 16.23 -2.67 8.70
CA GLY A 18 15.86 -2.22 7.37
C GLY A 18 14.58 -1.42 7.44
N ILE A 19 14.51 -0.32 6.70
CA ILE A 19 13.32 0.51 6.58
C ILE A 19 13.06 0.67 5.08
N SER A 20 11.82 0.48 4.66
CA SER A 20 11.38 0.72 3.29
C SER A 20 10.06 1.47 3.29
N SER A 21 9.84 2.28 2.27
CA SER A 21 8.58 2.95 2.02
C SER A 21 8.30 2.96 0.54
N ASP A 22 7.07 2.66 0.17
CA ASP A 22 6.60 2.68 -1.21
C ASP A 22 5.43 3.65 -1.31
N LEU A 23 5.47 4.54 -2.31
CA LEU A 23 4.39 5.47 -2.61
C LEU A 23 3.96 5.22 -4.04
N ASP A 24 2.68 4.99 -4.24
CA ASP A 24 2.13 4.87 -5.59
C ASP A 24 1.80 6.27 -6.14
N PRO A 25 1.96 6.47 -7.46
CA PRO A 25 1.37 7.60 -8.13
C PRO A 25 -0.13 7.70 -7.85
N THR A 26 -0.68 8.89 -8.02
CA THR A 26 -2.11 9.08 -7.89
C THR A 26 -2.88 8.25 -8.92
N ALA A 27 -3.96 7.63 -8.49
CA ALA A 27 -4.83 6.82 -9.32
C ALA A 27 -6.03 7.64 -9.81
N TRP A 28 -6.33 7.48 -11.10
CA TRP A 28 -7.44 8.15 -11.78
C TRP A 28 -8.17 7.15 -12.67
N LEU A 29 -9.48 7.34 -12.80
CA LEU A 29 -10.27 6.71 -13.85
C LEU A 29 -10.01 7.44 -15.17
N GLU A 30 -10.04 6.69 -16.27
CA GLU A 30 -9.96 7.27 -17.61
C GLU A 30 -11.20 8.13 -17.89
N SER A 31 -12.38 7.67 -17.45
CA SER A 31 -13.65 8.38 -17.52
C SER A 31 -14.38 8.39 -16.17
N PRO A 32 -15.11 9.47 -15.82
CA PRO A 32 -15.87 9.54 -14.56
C PRO A 32 -17.02 8.52 -14.47
N PHE A 33 -17.40 7.87 -15.58
CA PHE A 33 -18.43 6.83 -15.62
C PHE A 33 -17.87 5.40 -15.45
N ASP A 34 -16.54 5.26 -15.48
CA ASP A 34 -15.89 3.96 -15.41
C ASP A 34 -16.02 3.36 -14.00
N ALA A 35 -15.98 2.03 -13.95
CA ALA A 35 -15.88 1.31 -12.69
C ALA A 35 -14.42 1.21 -12.24
N PHE A 36 -14.18 1.43 -10.96
CA PHE A 36 -12.94 1.02 -10.31
C PHE A 36 -12.99 -0.49 -10.03
N THR A 37 -12.61 -1.27 -11.04
CA THR A 37 -12.86 -2.71 -11.15
C THR A 37 -12.28 -3.53 -9.99
N ALA A 38 -11.16 -3.10 -9.40
CA ALA A 38 -10.53 -3.78 -8.28
C ALA A 38 -11.42 -3.84 -7.02
N ALA A 39 -12.30 -2.86 -6.84
CA ALA A 39 -13.21 -2.77 -5.70
C ALA A 39 -14.70 -2.86 -6.12
N GLY A 40 -15.00 -2.92 -7.42
CA GLY A 40 -16.38 -2.91 -7.94
C GLY A 40 -17.13 -1.60 -7.72
N VAL A 41 -16.42 -0.50 -7.43
CA VAL A 41 -17.02 0.83 -7.17
C VAL A 41 -17.30 1.52 -8.50
N GLN A 42 -18.51 2.04 -8.69
CA GLN A 42 -18.90 2.75 -9.91
C GLN A 42 -19.91 3.86 -9.60
N ASP A 43 -19.76 5.00 -10.27
CA ASP A 43 -20.78 6.05 -10.31
C ASP A 43 -21.27 6.26 -11.74
N SER A 44 -22.44 5.72 -12.07
CA SER A 44 -23.04 5.86 -13.40
C SER A 44 -23.50 7.29 -13.71
N SER A 45 -23.58 8.18 -12.72
CA SER A 45 -23.90 9.59 -12.93
C SER A 45 -22.68 10.44 -13.28
N GLY A 46 -21.48 9.95 -13.00
CA GLY A 46 -20.21 10.67 -13.20
C GLY A 46 -19.97 11.86 -12.27
N LEU A 47 -20.80 12.04 -11.24
CA LEU A 47 -20.74 13.20 -10.34
C LEU A 47 -19.63 13.09 -9.29
N SER A 48 -19.14 11.89 -9.03
CA SER A 48 -18.05 11.62 -8.07
C SER A 48 -16.66 11.99 -8.59
N GLY A 49 -16.56 12.33 -9.89
CA GLY A 49 -15.33 12.63 -10.59
C GLY A 49 -14.50 11.37 -10.87
N SER A 50 -13.25 11.55 -11.29
CA SER A 50 -12.36 10.45 -11.71
C SER A 50 -11.14 10.26 -10.81
N TYR A 51 -10.93 11.10 -9.79
CA TYR A 51 -9.81 10.93 -8.87
C TYR A 51 -10.07 9.81 -7.85
N VAL A 52 -9.36 8.69 -7.98
CA VAL A 52 -9.54 7.50 -7.14
C VAL A 52 -8.83 7.68 -5.79
N GLY A 53 -7.60 8.18 -5.78
CA GLY A 53 -6.83 8.40 -4.55
C GLY A 53 -5.34 8.13 -4.70
N GLN A 54 -4.67 7.91 -3.57
CA GLN A 54 -3.24 7.59 -3.48
C GLN A 54 -2.98 6.56 -2.38
N GLN A 55 -2.01 5.68 -2.61
CA GLN A 55 -1.56 4.69 -1.63
C GLN A 55 -0.12 4.97 -1.17
N LEU A 56 0.11 4.75 0.12
CA LEU A 56 1.43 4.80 0.75
C LEU A 56 1.61 3.57 1.64
N GLU A 57 2.78 2.94 1.57
CA GLU A 57 3.20 1.85 2.44
C GLU A 57 4.54 2.19 3.12
N ALA A 58 4.68 1.86 4.39
CA ALA A 58 5.94 1.93 5.12
C ALA A 58 6.16 0.65 5.92
N ARG A 59 7.39 0.16 5.94
CA ARG A 59 7.78 -1.10 6.57
C ARG A 59 9.11 -0.98 7.28
N ILE A 60 9.20 -1.63 8.43
CA ILE A 60 10.41 -1.80 9.22
C ILE A 60 10.64 -3.30 9.40
N ARG A 61 11.86 -3.74 9.12
CA ARG A 61 12.32 -5.10 9.34
C ARG A 61 13.54 -5.09 10.24
N TRP A 62 13.53 -5.92 11.27
CA TRP A 62 14.59 -6.00 12.26
C TRP A 62 14.98 -7.46 12.52
N ASP A 63 16.24 -7.79 12.23
CA ASP A 63 16.86 -9.03 12.67
C ASP A 63 17.29 -8.89 14.14
N ILE A 64 16.41 -9.28 15.07
CA ILE A 64 16.64 -9.19 16.53
C ILE A 64 17.78 -10.14 16.92
N LEU A 65 17.71 -11.39 16.47
CA LEU A 65 18.80 -12.36 16.55
C LEU A 65 19.14 -12.80 15.12
N PRO A 66 20.33 -12.46 14.59
CA PRO A 66 20.70 -12.78 13.22
C PRO A 66 20.58 -14.28 12.95
N GLY A 67 19.72 -14.65 12.00
CA GLY A 67 19.50 -16.05 11.61
C GLY A 67 18.48 -16.83 12.46
N ASN A 68 18.00 -16.27 13.58
CA ASN A 68 17.10 -16.98 14.50
C ASN A 68 15.78 -16.26 14.76
N CYS A 69 15.76 -14.93 14.76
CA CYS A 69 14.56 -14.15 15.06
C CYS A 69 14.53 -12.86 14.25
N ARG A 70 13.49 -12.70 13.43
CA ARG A 70 13.21 -11.52 12.63
C ARG A 70 11.83 -10.98 12.99
N LEU A 71 11.77 -9.70 13.32
CA LEU A 71 10.54 -8.95 13.51
C LEU A 71 10.33 -8.04 12.29
N GLU A 72 9.13 -8.01 11.76
CA GLU A 72 8.70 -7.08 10.74
C GLU A 72 7.42 -6.39 11.17
N THR A 73 7.29 -5.11 10.87
CA THR A 73 6.05 -4.37 11.07
C THR A 73 5.91 -3.34 9.97
N GLY A 74 4.69 -2.95 9.67
CA GLY A 74 4.45 -1.88 8.72
C GLY A 74 3.03 -1.35 8.77
N VAL A 75 2.81 -0.35 7.94
CA VAL A 75 1.55 0.33 7.75
C VAL A 75 1.32 0.55 6.26
N ALA A 76 0.07 0.39 5.83
CA ALA A 76 -0.40 0.72 4.49
C ALA A 76 -1.61 1.63 4.63
N THR A 77 -1.61 2.76 3.92
CA THR A 77 -2.70 3.72 3.94
C THR A 77 -3.18 4.03 2.52
N LEU A 78 -4.50 4.07 2.36
CA LEU A 78 -5.17 4.52 1.15
C LEU A 78 -5.89 5.83 1.45
N PHE A 79 -5.37 6.91 0.88
CA PHE A 79 -6.00 8.22 0.88
C PHE A 79 -7.04 8.25 -0.24
N LYS A 80 -8.32 8.29 0.12
CA LYS A 80 -9.40 8.25 -0.86
C LYS A 80 -9.50 9.58 -1.61
N GLY A 81 -9.58 9.52 -2.93
CA GLY A 81 -9.92 10.66 -3.78
C GLY A 81 -11.42 10.92 -3.84
N SER A 82 -11.83 11.94 -4.60
CA SER A 82 -13.24 12.33 -4.71
C SER A 82 -14.14 11.19 -5.16
N PHE A 83 -13.65 10.30 -6.04
CA PHE A 83 -14.41 9.18 -6.53
C PHE A 83 -14.72 8.16 -5.43
N LEU A 84 -13.71 7.69 -4.69
CA LEU A 84 -13.90 6.72 -3.61
C LEU A 84 -14.59 7.29 -2.36
N GLN A 85 -14.67 8.61 -2.23
CA GLN A 85 -15.42 9.27 -1.16
C GLN A 85 -16.91 9.43 -1.51
N ASN A 86 -17.25 9.70 -2.78
CA ASN A 86 -18.60 10.11 -3.17
C ASN A 86 -19.38 9.06 -3.98
N ALA A 87 -18.70 8.06 -4.56
CA ALA A 87 -19.39 7.08 -5.40
C ALA A 87 -20.47 6.32 -4.58
N PRO A 88 -21.68 6.11 -5.14
CA PRO A 88 -22.84 5.62 -4.38
C PRO A 88 -22.63 4.26 -3.68
N ASN A 89 -21.76 3.42 -4.23
CA ASN A 89 -21.44 2.10 -3.69
C ASN A 89 -20.02 2.02 -3.09
N ALA A 90 -19.34 3.15 -2.91
CA ALA A 90 -18.05 3.18 -2.23
C ALA A 90 -18.22 2.93 -0.73
N ASN A 91 -17.15 2.47 -0.08
CA ASN A 91 -17.13 2.35 1.37
C ASN A 91 -17.21 3.78 1.98
N PRO A 92 -18.25 4.07 2.81
CA PRO A 92 -18.51 5.42 3.32
C PRO A 92 -17.54 5.87 4.42
N ASN A 93 -16.69 4.97 4.93
CA ASN A 93 -15.65 5.33 5.90
C ASN A 93 -14.60 6.23 5.25
N GLY A 94 -13.81 6.94 6.06
CA GLY A 94 -12.70 7.76 5.56
C GLY A 94 -11.54 6.95 4.95
N ASP A 95 -10.35 7.53 5.02
CA ASP A 95 -9.12 6.88 4.57
C ASP A 95 -8.91 5.53 5.27
N THR A 96 -8.35 4.58 4.53
CA THR A 96 -8.11 3.23 5.06
C THR A 96 -6.69 3.15 5.59
N LEU A 97 -6.54 2.80 6.87
CA LEU A 97 -5.26 2.50 7.48
C LEU A 97 -5.22 1.02 7.88
N TYR A 98 -4.21 0.32 7.42
CA TYR A 98 -3.91 -1.05 7.80
C TYR A 98 -2.51 -1.11 8.41
N ALA A 99 -2.36 -1.84 9.50
CA ALA A 99 -1.08 -2.03 10.18
C ALA A 99 -0.87 -3.51 10.47
N TRP A 100 0.37 -3.97 10.41
CA TRP A 100 0.71 -5.37 10.69
C TRP A 100 2.00 -5.49 11.50
N VAL A 101 2.13 -6.63 12.17
CA VAL A 101 3.34 -7.10 12.84
C VAL A 101 3.50 -8.58 12.54
N GLU A 102 4.70 -8.99 12.18
CA GLU A 102 5.08 -10.37 11.93
C GLU A 102 6.37 -10.69 12.69
N CYS A 103 6.45 -11.88 13.29
CA CYS A 103 7.67 -12.38 13.91
C CYS A 103 7.96 -13.79 13.35
N THR A 104 9.13 -13.93 12.73
CA THR A 104 9.62 -15.20 12.21
C THR A 104 10.74 -15.71 13.12
N VAL A 105 10.60 -16.94 13.63
CA VAL A 105 11.59 -17.61 14.47
C VAL A 105 12.06 -18.89 13.77
N THR A 106 13.37 -19.08 13.71
CA THR A 106 14.03 -20.24 13.07
C THR A 106 14.86 -21.00 14.10
N PHE A 107 14.72 -22.33 14.13
CA PHE A 107 15.37 -23.26 15.06
C PHE A 107 16.06 -24.41 14.32
#